data_AF-A0A531AJ48-F1
#
_entry.id   AF-A0A531AJ48-F1
#
_cell.length_a   1.000
_cell.length_b   1.000
_cell.length_c   1.000
_cell.angle_alpha   90.00
_cell.angle_beta   90.00
_cell.angle_gamma   90.00
#
_symmetry.space_group_name_H-M   'P 1'
#
loop_
_entity.id
_entity.type
_entity.pdbx_description
1 polymer ?
#
loop_
_entity_poly.entity_id
_entity_poly.type
_entity_poly.pdbx_seq_one_letter_code
_entity_poly.pdbx_strand_id
1 'polypeptide(L)'
;MPTEPRSPRLAVLIDADNTSAKIADGLFEEIAKIGEASVRRIYGDFSSTRSKAWADVLSKHAIIPQQQFAYTTGKNASDITLVIDAMDLLHSGRFEGFCLVSSDSDFTRLAARIR
;
A
#
# COMPACT_ATOMS: atom_id res chain seq x y z
N MET A 1 -13.77 17.09 28.41
CA MET A 1 -12.37 16.64 28.38
C MET A 1 -11.81 17.06 27.04
N PRO A 2 -10.64 17.71 26.96
CA PRO A 2 -10.00 17.94 25.67
C PRO A 2 -9.54 16.57 25.15
N THR A 3 -10.12 16.13 24.04
CA THR A 3 -9.60 14.99 23.29
C THR A 3 -8.21 15.35 22.80
N GLU A 4 -7.19 14.63 23.27
CA GLU A 4 -5.86 14.70 22.67
C GLU A 4 -5.99 14.51 21.15
N PRO A 5 -5.24 15.27 20.33
CA PRO A 5 -5.31 15.12 18.89
C PRO A 5 -4.85 13.71 18.52
N ARG A 6 -5.79 12.86 18.16
CA ARG A 6 -5.54 11.49 17.69
C ARG A 6 -4.78 11.58 16.37
N SER A 7 -3.68 10.83 16.25
CA SER A 7 -2.92 10.73 14.99
C SER A 7 -3.83 10.34 13.82
N PRO A 8 -3.69 10.96 12.64
CA PRO A 8 -4.55 10.67 11.51
C PRO A 8 -4.38 9.22 11.05
N ARG A 9 -5.48 8.56 10.67
CA ARG A 9 -5.45 7.17 10.19
C ARG A 9 -5.07 7.14 8.72
N LEU A 10 -3.98 6.46 8.40
CA LEU A 10 -3.46 6.35 7.06
C LEU A 10 -3.72 4.94 6.50
N ALA A 11 -4.17 4.90 5.25
CA ALA A 11 -4.20 3.69 4.44
C ALA A 11 -2.92 3.61 3.58
N VAL A 12 -2.10 2.60 3.83
CA VAL A 12 -0.82 2.37 3.12
C VAL A 12 -1.00 1.26 2.11
N LEU A 13 -0.86 1.59 0.83
CA LEU A 13 -1.06 0.68 -0.30
C LEU A 13 0.24 0.63 -1.12
N ILE A 14 0.87 -0.54 -1.13
CA ILE A 14 2.19 -0.76 -1.71
C ILE A 14 2.07 -1.63 -2.95
N ASP A 15 2.66 -1.20 -4.04
CA ASP A 15 2.82 -1.99 -5.25
C ASP A 15 4.14 -2.77 -5.18
N ALA A 16 4.06 -4.09 -5.00
CA ALA A 16 5.25 -4.95 -4.89
C ALA A 16 5.98 -5.13 -6.23
N ASP A 17 5.28 -4.97 -7.36
CA ASP A 17 5.83 -5.21 -8.69
C ASP A 17 6.72 -4.03 -9.13
N ASN A 18 6.40 -2.83 -8.65
CA ASN A 18 7.16 -1.60 -8.92
C ASN A 18 8.02 -1.11 -7.74
N THR A 19 7.90 -1.69 -6.55
CA THR A 19 8.64 -1.23 -5.35
C THR A 19 9.58 -2.29 -4.77
N SER A 20 10.76 -1.86 -4.31
CA SER A 20 11.72 -2.73 -3.64
C SER A 20 11.45 -2.83 -2.13
N ALA A 21 11.47 -4.06 -1.58
CA ALA A 21 11.31 -4.30 -0.14
C ALA A 21 12.32 -3.53 0.74
N LYS A 22 13.46 -3.12 0.19
CA LYS A 22 14.51 -2.35 0.90
C LYS A 22 14.04 -1.01 1.44
N ILE A 23 13.00 -0.41 0.84
CA ILE A 23 12.51 0.90 1.28
C ILE A 23 11.56 0.83 2.47
N ALA A 24 11.09 -0.38 2.85
CA ALA A 24 9.98 -0.52 3.78
C ALA A 24 10.27 0.07 5.16
N ASP A 25 11.47 -0.13 5.71
CA ASP A 25 11.83 0.41 7.03
C ASP A 25 11.74 1.94 7.05
N GLY A 26 12.45 2.61 6.13
CA GLY A 26 12.41 4.07 6.02
C GLY A 26 11.02 4.61 5.63
N LEU A 27 10.27 3.88 4.80
CA LEU A 27 8.90 4.23 4.44
C LEU A 27 8.00 4.29 5.69
N PHE A 28 8.02 3.26 6.54
CA PHE A 28 7.17 3.25 7.73
C PHE A 28 7.65 4.24 8.80
N GLU A 29 8.95 4.54 8.86
CA GLU A 29 9.47 5.66 9.67
C GLU A 29 8.91 7.01 9.22
N GLU A 30 8.85 7.29 7.91
CA GLU A 30 8.25 8.52 7.40
C GLU A 30 6.73 8.57 7.61
N ILE A 31 6.03 7.46 7.38
CA ILE A 31 4.58 7.37 7.60
C ILE A 31 4.24 7.65 9.08
N ALA A 32 5.03 7.13 10.01
CA ALA A 32 4.83 7.33 11.45
C ALA A 32 4.95 8.81 11.89
N LYS A 33 5.67 9.65 11.13
CA LYS A 33 5.74 11.10 11.37
C LYS A 33 4.45 11.82 10.94
N ILE A 34 3.71 11.25 10.00
CA ILE A 34 2.48 11.83 9.45
C ILE A 34 1.26 11.34 10.25
N GLY A 35 1.21 10.04 10.56
CA GLY A 35 0.05 9.44 11.22
C GLY A 35 0.20 7.95 11.49
N GLU A 36 -0.90 7.32 11.84
CA GLU A 36 -0.95 5.89 12.14
C GLU A 36 -1.30 5.09 10.88
N ALA A 37 -0.39 4.22 10.44
CA ALA A 37 -0.64 3.25 9.39
C ALA A 37 -1.67 2.19 9.83
N SER A 38 -2.96 2.53 9.73
CA SER A 38 -4.10 1.74 10.20
C SER A 38 -4.44 0.57 9.26
N VAL A 39 -4.19 0.73 7.96
CA VAL A 39 -4.24 -0.37 6.99
C VAL A 39 -2.92 -0.38 6.24
N ARG A 40 -2.36 -1.57 6.06
CA ARG A 40 -1.09 -1.82 5.39
C ARG A 40 -1.30 -2.97 4.43
N ARG A 41 -1.39 -2.68 3.14
CA ARG A 41 -1.59 -3.70 2.10
C ARG A 41 -0.51 -3.59 1.05
N ILE A 42 -0.16 -4.73 0.50
CA ILE A 42 0.80 -4.82 -0.60
C ILE A 42 0.27 -5.73 -1.69
N TYR A 43 0.38 -5.31 -2.94
CA TYR A 43 -0.26 -5.93 -4.09
C TYR A 43 0.81 -6.45 -5.04
N GLY A 44 0.66 -7.69 -5.51
CA GLY A 44 1.59 -8.29 -6.46
C GLY A 44 1.56 -9.81 -6.44
N ASP A 45 2.47 -10.41 -7.21
CA ASP A 45 2.66 -11.85 -7.24
C ASP A 45 3.80 -12.29 -6.29
N PHE A 46 3.43 -12.77 -5.10
CA PHE A 46 4.36 -13.27 -4.08
C PHE A 46 4.81 -14.71 -4.30
N SER A 47 4.28 -15.40 -5.32
CA SER A 47 4.81 -16.70 -5.76
C SER A 47 6.11 -16.55 -6.58
N SER A 48 6.35 -15.35 -7.12
CA SER A 48 7.54 -15.06 -7.92
C SER A 48 8.80 -14.93 -7.07
N THR A 49 9.96 -15.31 -7.63
CA THR A 49 11.26 -15.11 -6.99
C THR A 49 11.59 -13.64 -6.72
N ARG A 50 11.03 -12.73 -7.52
CA ARG A 50 11.22 -11.27 -7.39
C ARG A 50 10.65 -10.73 -6.08
N SER A 51 9.55 -11.33 -5.62
CA SER A 51 8.83 -10.92 -4.40
C SER A 51 9.33 -11.61 -3.13
N LYS A 52 10.33 -12.51 -3.21
CA LYS A 52 10.90 -13.18 -2.03
C LYS A 52 11.43 -12.21 -0.98
N ALA A 53 12.02 -11.08 -1.42
CA ALA A 53 12.54 -10.06 -0.51
C ALA A 53 11.45 -9.41 0.36
N TRP A 54 10.19 -9.46 -0.08
CA TRP A 54 9.07 -8.94 0.71
C TRP A 54 8.70 -9.86 1.88
N ALA A 55 8.92 -11.17 1.78
CA ALA A 55 8.45 -12.15 2.77
C ALA A 55 8.89 -11.81 4.22
N ASP A 56 10.16 -11.44 4.41
CA ASP A 56 10.71 -11.07 5.72
C ASP A 56 10.15 -9.73 6.23
N VAL A 57 9.80 -8.83 5.31
CA VAL A 57 9.30 -7.47 5.60
C VAL A 57 7.82 -7.47 5.96
N LEU A 58 7.02 -8.36 5.37
CA LEU A 58 5.58 -8.44 5.59
C LEU A 58 5.24 -8.56 7.08
N SER A 59 5.86 -9.55 7.75
CA SER A 59 5.61 -9.83 9.16
C SER A 59 6.13 -8.71 10.06
N LYS A 60 7.31 -8.16 9.75
CA LYS A 60 7.94 -7.08 10.52
C LYS A 60 7.06 -5.85 10.62
N HIS A 61 6.40 -5.47 9.53
CA HIS A 61 5.60 -4.25 9.43
C HIS A 61 4.10 -4.49 9.47
N ALA A 62 3.65 -5.72 9.79
CA ALA A 62 2.24 -6.12 9.76
C ALA A 62 1.54 -5.77 8.43
N ILE A 63 2.24 -5.98 7.31
CA ILE A 63 1.72 -5.72 5.97
C ILE A 63 0.93 -6.95 5.52
N ILE A 64 -0.29 -6.73 5.05
CA ILE A 64 -1.18 -7.79 4.56
C ILE A 64 -0.96 -7.95 3.05
N PRO A 65 -0.43 -9.09 2.58
CA PRO A 65 -0.27 -9.35 1.15
C PRO A 65 -1.62 -9.58 0.48
N GLN A 66 -1.83 -8.91 -0.66
CA GLN A 66 -2.91 -9.11 -1.61
C GLN A 66 -2.33 -9.85 -2.81
N GLN A 67 -2.29 -11.19 -2.72
CA GLN A 67 -1.73 -12.06 -3.74
C GLN A 67 -2.55 -11.98 -5.03
N GLN A 68 -1.89 -11.66 -6.14
CA GLN A 68 -2.45 -11.74 -7.48
C GLN A 68 -1.54 -12.62 -8.34
N PHE A 69 -2.05 -13.76 -8.77
CA PHE A 69 -1.27 -14.66 -9.63
C PHE A 69 -1.18 -14.11 -11.06
N ALA A 70 0.05 -13.99 -11.57
CA ALA A 70 0.28 -13.58 -12.94
C ALA A 70 0.05 -14.77 -13.91
N TYR A 71 -1.20 -14.99 -14.32
CA TYR A 71 -1.53 -16.01 -15.33
C TYR A 71 -1.00 -15.65 -16.74
N THR A 72 -0.64 -14.40 -16.96
CA THR A 72 -0.03 -13.91 -18.20
C THR A 72 0.90 -12.75 -17.85
N THR A 73 2.14 -12.80 -18.34
CA THR A 73 3.12 -11.73 -18.12
C THR A 73 2.65 -10.41 -18.73
N GLY A 74 2.79 -9.31 -17.98
CA GLY A 74 2.49 -7.96 -18.47
C GLY A 74 1.01 -7.54 -18.36
N LYS A 75 0.22 -8.20 -17.52
CA LYS A 75 -1.15 -7.76 -17.18
C LYS A 75 -1.18 -7.00 -15.85
N ASN A 76 -1.99 -5.96 -15.81
CA ASN A 76 -2.10 -5.02 -14.68
C ASN A 76 -3.05 -5.52 -13.58
N ALA A 77 -3.03 -6.83 -13.27
CA ALA A 77 -3.99 -7.43 -12.34
C ALA A 77 -3.79 -6.92 -10.90
N SER A 78 -2.54 -6.80 -10.47
CA SER A 78 -2.15 -6.19 -9.20
C SER A 78 -2.58 -4.72 -9.12
N ASP A 79 -2.32 -3.95 -10.18
CA ASP A 79 -2.69 -2.52 -10.23
C ASP A 79 -4.20 -2.31 -10.14
N ILE A 80 -4.98 -3.08 -10.91
CA ILE A 80 -6.45 -3.01 -10.86
C ILE A 80 -6.96 -3.36 -9.45
N THR A 81 -6.39 -4.38 -8.82
CA THR A 81 -6.75 -4.78 -7.45
C THR A 81 -6.44 -3.66 -6.46
N LEU A 82 -5.26 -3.05 -6.57
CA LEU A 82 -4.84 -1.91 -5.74
C LEU A 82 -5.82 -0.74 -5.90
N VAL A 83 -6.19 -0.39 -7.14
CA VAL A 83 -7.12 0.71 -7.44
C VAL A 83 -8.49 0.43 -6.84
N ILE A 84 -9.03 -0.79 -6.98
CA ILE A 84 -10.33 -1.16 -6.40
C ILE A 84 -10.28 -1.00 -4.87
N ASP A 85 -9.29 -1.59 -4.23
CA ASP A 85 -9.11 -1.50 -2.78
C ASP A 85 -8.94 -0.06 -2.30
N ALA A 86 -8.18 0.76 -3.03
CA ALA A 86 -8.00 2.17 -2.71
C ALA A 86 -9.33 2.92 -2.73
N MET A 87 -10.16 2.67 -3.73
CA MET A 87 -11.48 3.30 -3.86
C MET A 87 -12.45 2.80 -2.77
N ASP A 88 -12.42 1.53 -2.41
CA ASP A 88 -13.25 0.98 -1.33
C ASP A 88 -12.85 1.57 0.03
N LEU A 89 -11.54 1.67 0.30
CA LEU A 89 -11.03 2.32 1.50
C LEU A 89 -11.38 3.81 1.52
N LEU A 90 -11.32 4.51 0.39
CA LEU A 90 -11.70 5.91 0.27
C LEU A 90 -13.18 6.11 0.60
N HIS A 91 -14.06 5.32 -0.01
CA HIS A 91 -15.51 5.42 0.21
C HIS A 91 -15.94 4.93 1.61
N SER A 92 -15.10 4.18 2.32
CA SER A 92 -15.40 3.78 3.70
C SER A 92 -15.45 4.97 4.68
N GLY A 93 -14.81 6.11 4.35
CA GLY A 93 -14.73 7.27 5.23
C GLY A 93 -13.95 7.05 6.54
N ARG A 94 -13.17 5.96 6.64
CA ARG A 94 -12.45 5.57 7.87
C ARG A 94 -11.04 6.12 7.98
N PHE A 95 -10.50 6.64 6.89
CA PHE A 95 -9.10 7.08 6.76
C PHE A 95 -9.03 8.57 6.46
N GLU A 96 -8.03 9.22 7.03
CA GLU A 96 -7.77 10.66 6.91
C GLU A 96 -6.63 10.95 5.93
N GLY A 97 -5.97 9.91 5.41
CA GLY A 97 -4.94 10.02 4.39
C GLY A 97 -4.58 8.68 3.77
N PHE A 98 -3.88 8.76 2.64
CA PHE A 98 -3.43 7.60 1.86
C PHE A 98 -1.95 7.73 1.54
N CYS A 99 -1.23 6.63 1.65
CA CYS A 99 0.15 6.47 1.19
C CYS A 99 0.14 5.47 0.03
N LEU A 100 0.13 5.98 -1.20
CA LEU A 100 0.33 5.17 -2.40
C LEU A 100 1.83 5.03 -2.66
N VAL A 101 2.32 3.79 -2.68
CA VAL A 101 3.75 3.50 -2.82
C VAL A 101 3.97 2.68 -4.08
N SER A 102 4.30 3.37 -5.17
CA SER A 102 4.64 2.78 -6.47
C SER A 102 5.55 3.75 -7.23
N SER A 103 6.34 3.22 -8.17
CA SER A 103 7.04 4.02 -9.19
C SER A 103 6.28 4.09 -10.52
N ASP A 104 5.10 3.48 -10.61
CA ASP A 104 4.27 3.50 -11.81
C ASP A 104 3.44 4.79 -11.91
N SER A 105 3.56 5.49 -13.05
CA SER A 105 2.81 6.70 -13.34
C SER A 105 1.32 6.46 -13.56
N ASP A 106 0.90 5.23 -13.84
CA ASP A 106 -0.51 4.90 -14.11
C ASP A 106 -1.42 5.19 -12.91
N PHE A 107 -0.88 5.22 -11.68
CA PHE A 107 -1.60 5.60 -10.47
C PHE A 107 -1.87 7.11 -10.34
N THR A 108 -1.41 7.95 -11.27
CA THR A 108 -1.60 9.41 -11.21
C THR A 108 -3.07 9.81 -11.09
N ARG A 109 -3.98 9.14 -11.83
CA ARG A 109 -5.42 9.42 -11.76
C ARG A 109 -6.02 9.02 -10.42
N LEU A 110 -5.55 7.91 -9.82
CA LEU A 110 -5.97 7.48 -8.50
C LEU A 110 -5.54 8.50 -7.44
N ALA A 111 -4.28 8.94 -7.48
CA ALA A 111 -3.77 9.97 -6.57
C ALA A 111 -4.56 11.28 -6.67
N ALA A 112 -4.91 11.71 -7.88
CA ALA A 112 -5.74 12.90 -8.10
C ALA A 112 -7.17 12.75 -7.56
N ARG A 113 -7.71 11.53 -7.54
CA ARG A 113 -9.08 11.26 -7.05
C ARG A 113 -9.17 11.18 -5.53
N ILE A 114 -8.09 10.74 -4.88
CA ILE A 114 -7.97 10.60 -3.42
C ILE A 114 -7.70 11.97 -2.76
N ARG A 115 -7.07 12.91 -3.47
CA ARG A 115 -6.74 14.25 -2.99
C ARG A 115 -7.98 15.04 -2.54
#